data_AF-X0W4N0-F1
#
_entry.id   AF-X0W4N0-F1
#
_cell.length_a   1.000
_cell.length_b   1.000
_cell.length_c   1.000
_cell.angle_alpha   90.00
_cell.angle_beta   90.00
_cell.angle_gamma   90.00
#
_symmetry.space_group_name_H-M   'P 1'
#
loop_
_entity.id
_entity.type
_entity.pdbx_description
1 polymer ?
#
loop_
_entity_poly.entity_id
_entity_poly.type
_entity_poly.pdbx_seq_one_letter_code
_entity_poly.pdbx_strand_id
1 'polypeptide(L)'
;VERALLIGSHTDTVPRGGWLDGALGVIYGLEIARARSEAGEAGPLGVDVISFADEESAYLAMAGSRSFCGVLSDAELQAAGHEQGRSLREALAEAGYADRPFAKLDPDRQVAFLEAHIEQGPRLEAEGRRIGVVTGIVGIRRIQVTFSGQSDHAGTTPMHLRKDAGAALIEFCHQLRPRLEEARDSDSVWNLGQVAFRPGVGNVVPGAAEVLIEYRDQSVEVLDRMEAEIQMAVAAADGRGGVAVEATQPLGLAPT
;
A
#
# COMPACT_ATOMS: atom_id res chain seq x y z
N VAL A 1 -22.58 11.52 27.72
CA VAL A 1 -22.54 12.14 26.37
C VAL A 1 -22.97 11.08 25.39
N GLU A 2 -24.02 11.33 24.60
CA GLU A 2 -24.61 10.32 23.71
C GLU A 2 -23.89 10.21 22.36
N ARG A 3 -23.23 11.28 21.89
CA ARG A 3 -22.48 11.31 20.61
C ARG A 3 -21.04 11.73 20.82
N ALA A 4 -20.09 11.21 20.04
CA ALA A 4 -18.67 11.50 20.16
C ALA A 4 -17.98 11.60 18.80
N LEU A 5 -16.90 12.37 18.78
CA LEU A 5 -15.88 12.30 17.74
C LEU A 5 -14.91 11.17 18.11
N LEU A 6 -14.69 10.23 17.19
CA LEU A 6 -13.64 9.23 17.32
C LEU A 6 -12.33 9.85 16.85
N ILE A 7 -11.30 9.83 17.69
CA ILE A 7 -9.96 10.34 17.35
C ILE A 7 -8.95 9.24 17.60
N GLY A 8 -8.10 8.98 16.64
CA GLY A 8 -7.13 7.91 16.78
C GLY A 8 -6.26 7.70 15.57
N SER A 9 -5.51 6.61 15.63
CA SER A 9 -4.66 6.08 14.56
C SER A 9 -4.25 4.65 14.99
N HIS A 10 -2.99 4.25 14.81
CA HIS A 10 -2.44 2.96 15.23
C HIS A 10 -1.24 3.12 16.17
N THR A 11 -0.79 2.02 16.79
CA THR A 11 0.42 2.00 17.64
C THR A 11 1.38 0.86 17.32
N ASP A 12 0.98 -0.06 16.43
CA ASP A 12 1.93 -1.00 15.81
C ASP A 12 2.82 -0.29 14.80
N THR A 13 3.93 -0.93 14.43
CA THR A 13 4.96 -0.36 13.57
C THR A 13 5.53 -1.41 12.60
N VAL A 14 6.09 -0.94 11.49
CA VAL A 14 7.00 -1.75 10.66
C VAL A 14 8.35 -2.02 11.36
N PRO A 15 9.11 -3.04 10.90
CA PRO A 15 10.51 -3.21 11.31
C PRO A 15 11.33 -1.93 11.08
N ARG A 16 11.94 -1.42 12.15
CA ARG A 16 12.68 -0.13 12.16
C ARG A 16 11.80 1.10 11.88
N GLY A 17 10.52 1.03 12.21
CA GLY A 17 9.61 2.18 12.14
C GLY A 17 10.02 3.36 13.01
N GLY A 18 9.57 4.55 12.62
CA GLY A 18 9.74 5.77 13.40
C GLY A 18 8.83 5.80 14.63
N TRP A 19 9.08 6.74 15.54
CA TRP A 19 8.33 6.84 16.80
C TRP A 19 7.01 7.61 16.70
N LEU A 20 6.73 8.27 15.57
CA LEU A 20 5.56 9.13 15.38
C LEU A 20 4.51 8.57 14.41
N ASP A 21 4.90 7.59 13.60
CA ASP A 21 4.01 6.88 12.68
C ASP A 21 2.93 6.15 13.51
N GLY A 22 1.67 6.44 13.25
CA GLY A 22 0.51 6.06 14.07
C GLY A 22 0.43 6.73 15.46
N ALA A 23 1.48 6.60 16.27
CA ALA A 23 1.49 6.97 17.67
C ALA A 23 1.12 8.44 17.92
N LEU A 24 1.49 9.35 16.99
CA LEU A 24 1.10 10.76 17.06
C LEU A 24 -0.42 10.94 17.15
N GLY A 25 -1.18 10.27 16.28
CA GLY A 25 -2.64 10.40 16.19
C GLY A 25 -3.36 9.86 17.42
N VAL A 26 -2.90 8.72 17.94
CA VAL A 26 -3.44 8.12 19.17
C VAL A 26 -3.21 9.04 20.37
N ILE A 27 -1.98 9.56 20.53
CA ILE A 27 -1.64 10.45 21.65
C ILE A 27 -2.33 11.81 21.50
N TYR A 28 -2.53 12.31 20.28
CA TYR A 28 -3.33 13.51 20.02
C TYR A 28 -4.78 13.31 20.47
N GLY A 29 -5.41 12.17 20.14
CA GLY A 29 -6.75 11.85 20.63
C GLY A 29 -6.85 11.86 22.16
N LEU A 30 -5.87 11.24 22.83
CA LEU A 30 -5.79 11.25 24.30
C LEU A 30 -5.62 12.67 24.87
N GLU A 31 -4.75 13.48 24.27
CA GLU A 31 -4.53 14.85 24.71
C GLU A 31 -5.76 15.73 24.51
N ILE A 32 -6.43 15.62 23.36
CA ILE A 32 -7.67 16.35 23.08
C ILE A 32 -8.76 15.98 24.10
N ALA A 33 -8.90 14.69 24.44
CA ALA A 33 -9.85 14.24 25.45
C ALA A 33 -9.56 14.83 26.85
N ARG A 34 -8.27 14.84 27.27
CA ARG A 34 -7.84 15.42 28.55
C ARG A 34 -8.04 16.92 28.61
N ALA A 35 -7.55 17.65 27.60
CA ALA A 35 -7.65 19.10 27.53
C ALA A 35 -9.12 19.57 27.56
N ARG A 36 -10.01 18.87 26.86
CA ARG A 36 -11.46 19.15 26.91
C ARG A 36 -12.05 18.93 28.30
N SER A 37 -11.65 17.85 28.97
CA SER A 37 -12.09 17.56 30.35
C SER A 37 -11.60 18.63 31.34
N GLU A 38 -10.34 19.07 31.20
CA GLU A 38 -9.72 20.08 32.07
C GLU A 38 -10.31 21.48 31.86
N ALA A 39 -10.68 21.81 30.62
CA ALA A 39 -11.38 23.05 30.29
C ALA A 39 -12.82 23.10 30.84
N GLY A 40 -13.35 21.98 31.34
CA GLY A 40 -14.74 21.89 31.83
C GLY A 40 -15.77 22.03 30.70
N GLU A 41 -15.38 21.80 29.45
CA GLU A 41 -16.25 21.95 28.29
C GLU A 41 -17.28 20.82 28.21
N ALA A 42 -18.48 21.08 28.74
CA ALA A 42 -19.64 20.24 28.54
C ALA A 42 -20.31 20.55 27.19
N GLY A 43 -19.67 20.17 26.09
CA GLY A 43 -20.28 20.24 24.76
C GLY A 43 -21.12 19.00 24.43
N PRO A 44 -21.97 19.06 23.39
CA PRO A 44 -22.86 17.96 23.01
C PRO A 44 -22.13 16.74 22.41
N LEU A 45 -20.85 16.88 22.10
CA LEU A 45 -19.99 15.83 21.56
C LEU A 45 -18.92 15.43 22.58
N GLY A 46 -18.73 14.13 22.79
CA GLY A 46 -17.62 13.56 23.53
C GLY A 46 -16.42 13.29 22.63
N VAL A 47 -15.36 12.76 23.22
CA VAL A 47 -14.17 12.29 22.49
C VAL A 47 -13.96 10.83 22.87
N ASP A 48 -13.98 9.96 21.86
CA ASP A 48 -13.45 8.60 21.99
C ASP A 48 -12.03 8.58 21.45
N VAL A 49 -11.18 7.80 22.11
CA VAL A 49 -9.81 7.59 21.67
C VAL A 49 -9.64 6.13 21.27
N ILE A 50 -9.05 5.90 20.10
CA ILE A 50 -8.81 4.56 19.58
C ILE A 50 -7.38 4.39 19.09
N SER A 51 -6.81 3.21 19.35
CA SER A 51 -5.63 2.71 18.67
C SER A 51 -6.05 1.45 17.90
N PHE A 52 -6.07 1.53 16.58
CA PHE A 52 -6.33 0.38 15.73
C PHE A 52 -5.12 -0.56 15.76
N ALA A 53 -5.41 -1.86 15.83
CA ALA A 53 -4.38 -2.88 15.81
C ALA A 53 -4.02 -3.26 14.37
N ASP A 54 -2.73 -3.49 14.13
CA ASP A 54 -2.20 -4.12 12.91
C ASP A 54 -2.56 -3.32 11.65
N GLU A 55 -2.35 -2.00 11.70
CA GLU A 55 -2.44 -1.14 10.53
C GLU A 55 -1.32 -1.49 9.53
N GLU A 56 -0.11 -1.67 10.05
CA GLU A 56 1.13 -1.90 9.31
C GLU A 56 1.25 -3.33 8.75
N SER A 57 0.21 -4.14 8.93
CA SER A 57 0.05 -5.45 8.29
C SER A 57 1.06 -6.52 8.73
N ALA A 58 1.42 -6.59 10.01
CA ALA A 58 2.26 -7.68 10.52
C ALA A 58 1.60 -9.05 10.37
N TYR A 59 0.26 -9.12 10.53
CA TYR A 59 -0.52 -10.30 10.17
C TYR A 59 -1.45 -10.04 9.00
N LEU A 60 -2.23 -8.95 9.08
CA LEU A 60 -3.26 -8.63 8.11
C LEU A 60 -3.49 -7.13 8.04
N ALA A 61 -3.42 -6.58 6.83
CA ALA A 61 -3.57 -5.15 6.61
C ALA A 61 -4.85 -4.58 7.25
N MET A 62 -4.66 -3.55 8.08
CA MET A 62 -5.71 -2.78 8.73
C MET A 62 -6.67 -3.64 9.57
N ALA A 63 -6.19 -4.72 10.21
CA ALA A 63 -7.07 -5.68 10.87
C ALA A 63 -7.99 -5.03 11.91
N GLY A 64 -7.47 -4.11 12.72
CA GLY A 64 -8.21 -3.42 13.78
C GLY A 64 -9.35 -2.55 13.24
N SER A 65 -9.08 -1.70 12.26
CA SER A 65 -10.09 -0.81 11.68
C SER A 65 -11.11 -1.60 10.84
N ARG A 66 -10.67 -2.63 10.11
CA ARG A 66 -11.57 -3.56 9.41
C ARG A 66 -12.48 -4.31 10.38
N SER A 67 -11.96 -4.76 11.51
CA SER A 67 -12.76 -5.39 12.57
C SER A 67 -13.78 -4.41 13.16
N PHE A 68 -13.34 -3.18 13.46
CA PHE A 68 -14.19 -2.12 14.01
C PHE A 68 -15.35 -1.77 13.07
N CYS A 69 -15.10 -1.70 11.76
CA CYS A 69 -16.10 -1.45 10.72
C CYS A 69 -16.92 -2.69 10.32
N GLY A 70 -16.63 -3.87 10.89
CA GLY A 70 -17.37 -5.10 10.61
C GLY A 70 -17.06 -5.75 9.26
N VAL A 71 -15.93 -5.41 8.63
CA VAL A 71 -15.51 -5.91 7.30
C VAL A 71 -14.34 -6.91 7.38
N LEU A 72 -14.00 -7.37 8.58
CA LEU A 72 -13.04 -8.44 8.82
C LEU A 72 -13.78 -9.75 9.14
N SER A 73 -13.53 -10.79 8.34
CA SER A 73 -14.16 -12.10 8.54
C SER A 73 -13.35 -13.02 9.46
N ASP A 74 -14.03 -13.98 10.09
CA ASP A 74 -13.37 -15.01 10.91
C ASP A 74 -12.40 -15.88 10.09
N ALA A 75 -12.71 -16.11 8.82
CA ALA A 75 -11.84 -16.87 7.91
C ALA A 75 -10.51 -16.14 7.68
N GLU A 76 -10.54 -14.82 7.52
CA GLU A 76 -9.33 -14.00 7.38
C GLU A 76 -8.51 -13.99 8.67
N LEU A 77 -9.15 -13.87 9.84
CA LEU A 77 -8.47 -13.97 11.14
C LEU A 77 -7.75 -15.32 11.34
N GLN A 78 -8.33 -16.39 10.82
CA GLN A 78 -7.74 -17.73 10.92
C GLN A 78 -6.63 -17.95 9.89
N ALA A 79 -6.77 -17.41 8.68
CA ALA A 79 -5.84 -17.59 7.58
C ALA A 79 -4.63 -16.64 7.65
N ALA A 80 -4.78 -15.47 8.26
CA ALA A 80 -3.71 -14.50 8.44
C ALA A 80 -2.63 -15.08 9.36
N GLY A 81 -1.51 -15.47 8.79
CA GLY A 81 -0.37 -16.04 9.50
C GLY A 81 0.82 -15.09 9.48
N HIS A 82 1.56 -15.05 10.58
CA HIS A 82 2.85 -14.37 10.65
C HIS A 82 3.98 -15.29 10.16
N GLU A 83 5.15 -14.73 9.83
CA GLU A 83 6.35 -15.46 9.39
C GLU A 83 6.80 -16.60 10.33
N GLN A 84 6.31 -16.60 11.58
CA GLN A 84 6.62 -17.61 12.60
C GLN A 84 5.61 -18.79 12.62
N GLY A 85 4.70 -18.86 11.65
CA GLY A 85 3.75 -19.97 11.50
C GLY A 85 2.56 -19.95 12.46
N ARG A 86 2.32 -18.84 13.17
CA ARG A 86 1.14 -18.63 14.04
C ARG A 86 0.11 -17.76 13.34
N SER A 87 -1.18 -18.09 13.52
CA SER A 87 -2.30 -17.29 13.03
C SER A 87 -2.59 -16.07 13.92
N LEU A 88 -3.25 -15.05 13.35
CA LEU A 88 -3.70 -13.86 14.08
C LEU A 88 -4.67 -14.24 15.22
N ARG A 89 -5.54 -15.23 15.01
CA ARG A 89 -6.44 -15.73 16.06
C ARG A 89 -5.68 -16.31 17.26
N GLU A 90 -4.63 -17.08 17.01
CA GLU A 90 -3.78 -17.63 18.08
C GLU A 90 -3.03 -16.50 18.81
N ALA A 91 -2.51 -15.51 18.09
CA ALA A 91 -1.85 -14.36 18.67
C ALA A 91 -2.79 -13.52 19.56
N LEU A 92 -4.03 -13.29 19.12
CA LEU A 92 -5.06 -12.61 19.92
C LEU A 92 -5.39 -13.40 21.18
N ALA A 93 -5.49 -14.73 21.10
CA ALA A 93 -5.75 -15.58 22.25
C ALA A 93 -4.62 -15.52 23.29
N GLU A 94 -3.36 -15.60 22.84
CA GLU A 94 -2.17 -15.46 23.68
C GLU A 94 -2.09 -14.08 24.36
N ALA A 95 -2.49 -13.02 23.63
CA ALA A 95 -2.58 -11.66 24.15
C ALA A 95 -3.78 -11.43 25.10
N GLY A 96 -4.60 -12.45 25.37
CA GLY A 96 -5.73 -12.39 26.31
C GLY A 96 -7.02 -11.81 25.72
N TYR A 97 -7.17 -11.82 24.40
CA TYR A 97 -8.37 -11.34 23.69
C TYR A 97 -9.30 -12.45 23.21
N ALA A 98 -9.02 -13.73 23.51
CA ALA A 98 -9.82 -14.87 23.03
C ALA A 98 -11.34 -14.74 23.30
N ASP A 99 -11.69 -14.34 24.53
CA ASP A 99 -13.09 -14.24 24.98
C ASP A 99 -13.59 -12.80 25.04
N ARG A 100 -12.83 -11.84 24.49
CA ARG A 100 -13.21 -10.43 24.50
C ARG A 100 -14.01 -10.10 23.23
N PRO A 101 -15.20 -9.48 23.35
CA PRO A 101 -15.90 -9.00 22.17
C PRO A 101 -15.05 -7.93 21.48
N PHE A 102 -14.99 -7.98 20.15
CA PHE A 102 -14.35 -6.91 19.38
C PHE A 102 -15.14 -5.61 19.54
N ALA A 103 -14.43 -4.50 19.70
CA ALA A 103 -15.03 -3.19 19.57
C ALA A 103 -15.62 -3.04 18.17
N LYS A 104 -16.79 -2.41 18.09
CA LYS A 104 -17.50 -2.16 16.83
C LYS A 104 -17.88 -0.69 16.76
N LEU A 105 -17.93 -0.17 15.54
CA LEU A 105 -18.51 1.13 15.26
C LEU A 105 -19.97 1.12 15.74
N ASP A 106 -20.31 2.10 16.56
CA ASP A 106 -21.67 2.45 16.93
C ASP A 106 -22.03 3.76 16.21
N PRO A 107 -22.77 3.73 15.09
CA PRO A 107 -23.09 4.93 14.32
C PRO A 107 -23.96 5.95 15.07
N ASP A 108 -24.74 5.52 16.07
CA ASP A 108 -25.57 6.42 16.88
C ASP A 108 -24.70 7.23 17.86
N ARG A 109 -23.53 6.69 18.21
CA ARG A 109 -22.56 7.31 19.11
C ARG A 109 -21.42 7.99 18.37
N GLN A 110 -20.72 7.30 17.48
CA GLN A 110 -19.50 7.77 16.79
C GLN A 110 -19.86 8.38 15.44
N VAL A 111 -20.01 9.70 15.42
CA VAL A 111 -20.59 10.44 14.28
C VAL A 111 -19.56 11.00 13.30
N ALA A 112 -18.27 10.94 13.66
CA ALA A 112 -17.15 11.35 12.82
C ALA A 112 -15.87 10.67 13.30
N PHE A 113 -14.89 10.56 12.40
CA PHE A 113 -13.54 10.08 12.68
C PHE A 113 -12.52 11.15 12.29
N LEU A 114 -11.54 11.40 13.15
CA LEU A 114 -10.42 12.28 12.91
C LEU A 114 -9.12 11.51 13.17
N GLU A 115 -8.25 11.47 12.16
CA GLU A 115 -6.91 10.93 12.27
C GLU A 115 -5.88 12.01 11.98
N ALA A 116 -5.05 12.30 12.98
CA ALA A 116 -3.89 13.16 12.80
C ALA A 116 -2.67 12.28 12.59
N HIS A 117 -1.86 12.60 11.59
CA HIS A 117 -0.73 11.77 11.21
C HIS A 117 0.46 12.62 10.78
N ILE A 118 1.66 12.05 10.82
CA ILE A 118 2.81 12.64 10.13
C ILE A 118 2.62 12.52 8.62
N GLU A 119 3.23 13.42 7.84
CA GLU A 119 3.06 13.43 6.39
C GLU A 119 3.63 12.19 5.70
N GLN A 120 4.68 11.58 6.28
CA GLN A 120 5.54 10.52 5.68
C GLN A 120 6.23 10.92 4.35
N GLY A 121 5.83 12.03 3.73
CA GLY A 121 6.48 12.69 2.60
C GLY A 121 7.13 14.03 2.96
N PRO A 122 7.80 14.67 1.99
CA PRO A 122 8.52 15.93 2.20
C PRO A 122 7.75 17.18 1.77
N ARG A 123 6.47 17.10 1.38
CA ARG A 123 5.75 18.23 0.76
C ARG A 123 5.53 19.38 1.73
N LEU A 124 5.07 19.13 2.96
CA LEU A 124 4.88 20.19 3.95
C LEU A 124 6.21 20.86 4.29
N GLU A 125 7.28 20.09 4.43
CA GLU A 125 8.63 20.63 4.63
C GLU A 125 9.08 21.48 3.44
N ALA A 126 8.98 20.96 2.23
CA ALA A 126 9.39 21.64 1.00
C ALA A 126 8.58 22.93 0.75
N GLU A 127 7.30 22.95 1.12
CA GLU A 127 6.43 24.11 1.03
C GLU A 127 6.51 25.05 2.26
N GLY A 128 7.31 24.70 3.29
CA GLY A 128 7.43 25.47 4.52
C GLY A 128 6.15 25.55 5.35
N ARG A 129 5.27 24.55 5.22
CA ARG A 129 3.99 24.44 5.92
C ARG A 129 4.13 23.57 7.17
N ARG A 130 3.26 23.83 8.16
CA ARG A 130 3.23 23.08 9.44
C ARG A 130 2.07 22.11 9.56
N ILE A 131 0.98 22.36 8.82
CA ILE A 131 -0.25 21.58 8.88
C ILE A 131 -0.74 21.38 7.44
N GLY A 132 -1.06 20.12 7.11
CA GLY A 132 -1.78 19.74 5.92
C GLY A 132 -3.21 19.32 6.28
N VAL A 133 -4.18 19.74 5.47
CA VAL A 133 -5.54 19.20 5.53
C VAL A 133 -5.65 18.16 4.43
N VAL A 134 -5.73 16.89 4.80
CA VAL A 134 -5.83 15.78 3.84
C VAL A 134 -7.18 15.88 3.12
N THR A 135 -7.13 15.94 1.78
CA THR A 135 -8.32 16.01 0.93
C THR A 135 -8.82 14.65 0.47
N GLY A 136 -7.97 13.63 0.56
CA GLY A 136 -8.28 12.25 0.20
C GLY A 136 -7.05 11.36 0.34
N ILE A 137 -7.27 10.05 0.33
CA ILE A 137 -6.23 9.01 0.32
C ILE A 137 -6.11 8.48 -1.11
N VAL A 138 -4.89 8.39 -1.61
CA VAL A 138 -4.61 7.91 -2.96
C VAL A 138 -5.07 6.46 -3.15
N GLY A 139 -5.57 6.16 -4.34
CA GLY A 139 -5.69 4.78 -4.80
C GLY A 139 -4.30 4.21 -5.08
N ILE A 140 -4.18 2.89 -5.01
CA ILE A 140 -2.93 2.17 -5.24
C ILE A 140 -3.21 1.03 -6.20
N ARG A 141 -2.50 1.00 -7.32
CA ARG A 141 -2.55 -0.12 -8.27
C ARG A 141 -1.15 -0.69 -8.46
N ARG A 142 -1.09 -2.01 -8.59
CA ARG A 142 0.13 -2.75 -8.93
C ARG A 142 -0.11 -3.60 -10.15
N ILE A 143 0.83 -3.57 -11.10
CA ILE A 143 0.86 -4.44 -12.28
C ILE A 143 2.19 -5.17 -12.30
N GLN A 144 2.13 -6.50 -12.32
CA GLN A 144 3.29 -7.36 -12.53
C GLN A 144 3.39 -7.66 -14.03
N VAL A 145 4.50 -7.27 -14.65
CA VAL A 145 4.81 -7.59 -16.04
C VAL A 145 5.88 -8.68 -16.07
N THR A 146 5.64 -9.73 -16.86
CA THR A 146 6.51 -10.90 -17.00
C THR A 146 6.94 -11.05 -18.45
N PHE A 147 8.25 -11.22 -18.65
CA PHE A 147 8.90 -11.41 -19.95
C PHE A 147 9.41 -12.85 -20.03
N SER A 148 8.97 -13.60 -21.04
CA SER A 148 9.34 -15.00 -21.26
C SER A 148 10.13 -15.12 -22.56
N GLY A 149 11.44 -15.31 -22.42
CA GLY A 149 12.40 -15.47 -23.50
C GLY A 149 13.01 -16.87 -23.50
N GLN A 150 14.32 -16.95 -23.74
CA GLN A 150 15.07 -18.20 -23.75
C GLN A 150 16.42 -18.05 -23.07
N SER A 151 16.68 -18.94 -22.10
CA SER A 151 17.99 -19.01 -21.45
C SER A 151 19.02 -19.61 -22.40
N ASP A 152 20.15 -18.93 -22.55
CA ASP A 152 21.23 -19.34 -23.45
C ASP A 152 22.61 -18.98 -22.86
N HIS A 153 23.67 -19.58 -23.39
CA HIS A 153 25.03 -19.29 -22.93
C HIS A 153 25.51 -17.93 -23.48
N ALA A 154 25.85 -16.98 -22.59
CA ALA A 154 26.13 -15.59 -22.98
C ALA A 154 27.38 -15.42 -23.83
N GLY A 155 28.34 -16.35 -23.77
CA GLY A 155 29.59 -16.27 -24.54
C GLY A 155 29.52 -16.86 -25.96
N THR A 156 28.57 -17.76 -26.21
CA THR A 156 28.54 -18.57 -27.45
C THR A 156 27.30 -18.34 -28.29
N THR A 157 26.24 -17.79 -27.71
CA THR A 157 24.99 -17.54 -28.43
C THR A 157 25.07 -16.19 -29.16
N PRO A 158 25.07 -16.18 -30.50
CA PRO A 158 25.11 -14.94 -31.28
C PRO A 158 23.93 -14.03 -30.98
N MET A 159 24.15 -12.69 -30.99
CA MET A 159 23.13 -11.72 -30.59
C MET A 159 21.81 -11.84 -31.37
N HIS A 160 21.86 -12.10 -32.68
CA HIS A 160 20.68 -12.19 -33.54
C HIS A 160 19.82 -13.45 -33.32
N LEU A 161 20.32 -14.42 -32.52
CA LEU A 161 19.57 -15.64 -32.16
C LEU A 161 18.97 -15.58 -30.76
N ARG A 162 19.28 -14.55 -29.97
CA ARG A 162 18.83 -14.46 -28.59
C ARG A 162 17.36 -14.04 -28.49
N LYS A 163 16.67 -14.61 -27.52
CA LYS A 163 15.37 -14.15 -27.01
C LYS A 163 15.59 -13.67 -25.58
N ASP A 164 16.31 -12.56 -25.45
CA ASP A 164 16.81 -12.06 -24.17
C ASP A 164 15.69 -11.31 -23.41
N ALA A 165 15.13 -11.95 -22.38
CA ALA A 165 14.04 -11.38 -21.59
C ALA A 165 14.50 -10.16 -20.77
N GLY A 166 15.77 -10.12 -20.35
CA GLY A 166 16.32 -9.01 -19.57
C GLY A 166 16.48 -7.76 -20.44
N ALA A 167 17.00 -7.92 -21.65
CA ALA A 167 17.08 -6.83 -22.62
C ALA A 167 15.70 -6.29 -23.00
N ALA A 168 14.72 -7.19 -23.22
CA ALA A 168 13.33 -6.80 -23.49
C ALA A 168 12.71 -5.98 -22.34
N LEU A 169 12.93 -6.40 -21.08
CA LEU A 169 12.46 -5.67 -19.91
C LEU A 169 13.06 -4.27 -19.81
N ILE A 170 14.38 -4.14 -19.99
CA ILE A 170 15.06 -2.83 -19.90
C ILE A 170 14.52 -1.87 -20.96
N GLU A 171 14.35 -2.34 -22.19
CA GLU A 171 13.79 -1.55 -23.29
C GLU A 171 12.34 -1.14 -22.98
N PHE A 172 11.52 -2.07 -22.49
CA PHE A 172 10.15 -1.79 -22.07
C PHE A 172 10.10 -0.68 -21.01
N CYS A 173 10.89 -0.78 -19.93
CA CYS A 173 10.92 0.22 -18.86
C CYS A 173 11.40 1.59 -19.38
N HIS A 174 12.37 1.61 -20.30
CA HIS A 174 12.85 2.84 -20.92
C HIS A 174 11.75 3.54 -21.74
N GLN A 175 10.99 2.78 -22.52
CA GLN A 175 9.89 3.28 -23.34
C GLN A 175 8.64 3.65 -22.53
N LEU A 176 8.38 2.93 -21.43
CA LEU A 176 7.21 3.17 -20.59
C LEU A 176 7.35 4.46 -19.77
N ARG A 177 8.55 4.76 -19.27
CA ARG A 177 8.80 5.93 -18.42
C ARG A 177 8.23 7.26 -18.98
N PRO A 178 8.54 7.70 -20.22
CA PRO A 178 7.97 8.94 -20.74
C PRO A 178 6.44 8.90 -20.87
N ARG A 179 5.85 7.74 -21.16
CA ARG A 179 4.38 7.59 -21.23
C ARG A 179 3.72 7.76 -19.88
N LEU A 180 4.31 7.19 -18.82
CA LEU A 180 3.83 7.40 -17.45
C LEU A 180 3.99 8.86 -17.02
N GLU A 181 5.07 9.54 -17.41
CA GLU A 181 5.24 10.97 -17.15
C GLU A 181 4.22 11.84 -17.89
N GLU A 182 3.81 11.46 -19.10
CA GLU A 182 2.77 12.17 -19.86
C GLU A 182 1.36 11.87 -19.34
N ALA A 183 1.12 10.64 -18.87
CA ALA A 183 -0.17 10.21 -18.37
C ALA A 183 -0.46 10.68 -16.93
N ARG A 184 0.56 11.03 -16.15
CA ARG A 184 0.38 11.39 -14.75
C ARG A 184 -0.03 12.86 -14.55
N ASP A 185 -0.65 13.14 -13.41
CA ASP A 185 -0.86 14.48 -12.91
C ASP A 185 0.32 14.92 -12.00
N SER A 186 0.27 16.14 -11.46
CA SER A 186 1.37 16.69 -10.65
C SER A 186 1.64 15.90 -9.37
N ASP A 187 0.59 15.31 -8.81
CA ASP A 187 0.61 14.65 -7.49
C ASP A 187 0.65 13.13 -7.60
N SER A 188 0.53 12.59 -8.82
CA SER A 188 0.69 11.17 -9.08
C SER A 188 2.11 10.72 -8.78
N VAL A 189 2.24 9.49 -8.29
CA VAL A 189 3.53 8.83 -8.11
C VAL A 189 3.51 7.46 -8.77
N TRP A 190 4.64 7.02 -9.30
CA TRP A 190 4.84 5.68 -9.82
C TRP A 190 6.24 5.17 -9.50
N ASN A 191 6.40 3.85 -9.42
CA ASN A 191 7.64 3.20 -9.03
C ASN A 191 7.79 1.83 -9.69
N LEU A 192 9.02 1.54 -10.15
CA LEU A 192 9.44 0.21 -10.63
C LEU A 192 10.28 -0.45 -9.53
N GLY A 193 9.63 -0.76 -8.41
CA GLY A 193 10.30 -1.07 -7.15
C GLY A 193 10.89 -2.48 -7.04
N GLN A 194 10.46 -3.40 -7.92
CA GLN A 194 10.92 -4.79 -7.91
C GLN A 194 11.22 -5.23 -9.34
N VAL A 195 12.48 -5.57 -9.61
CA VAL A 195 12.94 -6.10 -10.90
C VAL A 195 13.74 -7.37 -10.64
N ALA A 196 13.47 -8.43 -11.40
CA ALA A 196 14.20 -9.68 -11.32
C ALA A 196 14.55 -10.23 -12.71
N PHE A 197 15.75 -10.79 -12.83
CA PHE A 197 16.17 -11.59 -13.98
C PHE A 197 16.35 -13.04 -13.53
N ARG A 198 15.88 -13.99 -14.34
CA ARG A 198 16.03 -15.43 -14.08
C ARG A 198 16.89 -16.06 -15.20
N PRO A 199 17.98 -16.78 -14.86
CA PRO A 199 18.39 -17.19 -13.50
C PRO A 199 19.14 -16.10 -12.71
N GLY A 200 19.49 -14.95 -13.31
CA GLY A 200 20.22 -13.89 -12.62
C GLY A 200 21.74 -14.16 -12.50
N VAL A 201 22.30 -14.87 -13.47
CA VAL A 201 23.71 -15.27 -13.51
C VAL A 201 24.41 -14.53 -14.64
N GLY A 202 25.58 -13.93 -14.38
CA GLY A 202 26.23 -13.00 -15.31
C GLY A 202 26.69 -13.58 -16.66
N ASN A 203 26.79 -14.90 -16.81
CA ASN A 203 27.18 -15.57 -18.06
C ASN A 203 26.01 -16.32 -18.75
N VAL A 204 24.77 -16.04 -18.35
CA VAL A 204 23.56 -16.64 -18.93
C VAL A 204 22.65 -15.54 -19.46
N VAL A 205 22.20 -15.66 -20.70
CA VAL A 205 21.15 -14.82 -21.28
C VAL A 205 19.87 -15.06 -20.47
N PRO A 206 19.22 -14.03 -19.91
CA PRO A 206 18.00 -14.23 -19.13
C PRO A 206 16.86 -14.84 -19.97
N GLY A 207 16.38 -16.00 -19.54
CA GLY A 207 15.21 -16.64 -20.13
C GLY A 207 13.88 -16.13 -19.58
N ALA A 208 13.89 -15.49 -18.41
CA ALA A 208 12.73 -14.78 -17.89
C ALA A 208 13.13 -13.51 -17.13
N ALA A 209 12.25 -12.52 -17.14
CA ALA A 209 12.42 -11.27 -16.41
C ALA A 209 11.08 -10.74 -15.92
N GLU A 210 11.08 -10.02 -14.80
CA GLU A 210 9.86 -9.57 -14.13
C GLU A 210 10.06 -8.15 -13.60
N VAL A 211 9.04 -7.29 -13.74
CA VAL A 211 8.97 -5.96 -13.10
C VAL A 211 7.60 -5.73 -12.47
N LEU A 212 7.59 -5.28 -11.23
CA LEU A 212 6.39 -4.80 -10.55
C LEU A 212 6.31 -3.27 -10.67
N ILE A 213 5.21 -2.80 -11.23
CA ILE A 213 4.90 -1.39 -11.43
C ILE A 213 3.84 -1.01 -10.41
N GLU A 214 4.16 -0.10 -9.50
CA GLU A 214 3.19 0.51 -8.59
C GLU A 214 2.92 1.95 -9.01
N TYR A 215 1.66 2.38 -9.02
CA TYR A 215 1.29 3.76 -9.26
C TYR A 215 0.11 4.16 -8.38
N ARG A 216 0.09 5.44 -7.99
CA ARG A 216 -0.87 6.00 -7.04
C ARG A 216 -1.34 7.37 -7.49
N ASP A 217 -2.62 7.62 -7.30
CA ASP A 217 -3.26 8.91 -7.55
C ASP A 217 -4.57 9.02 -6.78
N GLN A 218 -5.06 10.24 -6.54
CA GLN A 218 -6.39 10.47 -5.96
C GLN A 218 -7.52 10.37 -7.01
N SER A 219 -7.23 10.47 -8.30
CA SER A 219 -8.20 10.35 -9.40
C SER A 219 -8.19 8.94 -9.99
N VAL A 220 -9.38 8.32 -10.03
CA VAL A 220 -9.59 7.03 -10.70
C VAL A 220 -9.28 7.15 -12.19
N GLU A 221 -9.64 8.26 -12.82
CA GLU A 221 -9.40 8.52 -14.23
C GLU A 221 -7.91 8.61 -14.57
N VAL A 222 -7.10 9.20 -13.68
CA VAL A 222 -5.64 9.24 -13.82
C VAL A 222 -5.07 7.83 -13.68
N LEU A 223 -5.52 7.06 -12.68
CA LEU A 223 -5.12 5.66 -12.51
C LEU A 223 -5.46 4.81 -13.75
N ASP A 224 -6.67 4.95 -14.30
CA ASP A 224 -7.12 4.25 -15.50
C ASP A 224 -6.29 4.63 -16.73
N ARG A 225 -5.92 5.91 -16.85
CA ARG A 225 -5.08 6.40 -17.93
C ARG A 225 -3.66 5.84 -17.85
N MET A 226 -3.05 5.84 -16.67
CA MET A 226 -1.73 5.23 -16.45
C MET A 226 -1.77 3.73 -16.70
N GLU A 227 -2.83 3.04 -16.28
CA GLU A 227 -3.05 1.62 -16.56
C GLU A 227 -3.11 1.36 -18.07
N ALA A 228 -3.86 2.16 -18.82
CA ALA A 228 -3.96 2.05 -20.26
C ALA A 228 -2.60 2.17 -20.96
N GLU A 229 -1.75 3.11 -20.53
CA GLU A 229 -0.39 3.25 -21.07
C GLU A 229 0.49 2.03 -20.80
N ILE A 230 0.38 1.43 -19.61
CA ILE A 230 1.09 0.18 -19.27
C ILE A 230 0.62 -0.95 -20.19
N GLN A 231 -0.69 -1.13 -20.36
CA GLN A 231 -1.25 -2.17 -21.21
C GLN A 231 -0.86 -1.98 -22.69
N MET A 232 -0.87 -0.73 -23.17
CA MET A 232 -0.40 -0.41 -24.52
C MET A 232 1.10 -0.70 -24.70
N ALA A 233 1.93 -0.42 -23.69
CA ALA A 233 3.35 -0.76 -23.73
C ALA A 233 3.59 -2.28 -23.73
N VAL A 234 2.80 -3.03 -22.95
CA VAL A 234 2.85 -4.50 -22.91
C VAL A 234 2.52 -5.08 -24.27
N ALA A 235 1.38 -4.66 -24.85
CA ALA A 235 0.97 -5.10 -26.18
C ALA A 235 1.98 -4.73 -27.29
N ALA A 236 2.65 -3.58 -27.15
CA ALA A 236 3.67 -3.16 -28.11
C ALA A 236 4.97 -3.97 -27.99
N ALA A 237 5.32 -4.43 -26.77
CA ALA A 237 6.53 -5.20 -26.50
C ALA A 237 6.36 -6.70 -26.81
N ASP A 238 5.15 -7.23 -26.69
CA ASP A 238 4.87 -8.64 -26.87
C ASP A 238 5.32 -9.16 -28.26
N GLY A 239 5.99 -10.31 -28.25
CA GLY A 239 6.56 -10.97 -29.44
C GLY A 239 7.81 -10.30 -30.03
N ARG A 240 8.18 -9.07 -29.62
CA ARG A 240 9.39 -8.42 -30.11
C ARG A 240 10.63 -9.19 -29.66
N GLY A 241 11.56 -9.41 -30.60
CA GLY A 241 12.76 -10.19 -30.33
C GLY A 241 12.47 -11.65 -29.94
N GLY A 242 11.26 -12.15 -30.20
CA GLY A 242 10.85 -13.51 -29.82
C GLY A 242 10.62 -13.72 -28.33
N VAL A 243 10.39 -12.64 -27.57
CA VAL A 243 10.05 -12.67 -26.14
C VAL A 243 8.55 -12.43 -25.98
N ALA A 244 7.87 -13.31 -25.25
CA ALA A 244 6.46 -13.12 -24.89
C ALA A 244 6.35 -12.19 -23.66
N VAL A 245 5.38 -11.30 -23.63
CA VAL A 245 5.18 -10.34 -22.54
C VAL A 245 3.73 -10.37 -22.05
N GLU A 246 3.56 -10.60 -20.76
CA GLU A 246 2.25 -10.71 -20.12
C GLU A 246 2.17 -9.79 -18.89
N ALA A 247 0.96 -9.35 -18.55
CA ALA A 247 0.72 -8.51 -17.38
C ALA A 247 -0.41 -9.07 -16.52
N THR A 248 -0.26 -8.96 -15.20
CA THR A 248 -1.28 -9.31 -14.20
C THR A 248 -1.42 -8.18 -13.18
N GLN A 249 -2.60 -8.00 -12.60
CA GLN A 249 -2.89 -6.93 -11.65
C GLN A 249 -3.08 -7.49 -10.24
N PRO A 250 -2.01 -7.64 -9.44
CA PRO A 250 -2.10 -8.22 -8.10
C PRO A 250 -2.77 -7.30 -7.07
N LEU A 251 -2.90 -5.99 -7.32
CA LEU A 251 -3.52 -5.05 -6.38
C LEU A 251 -4.24 -3.92 -7.13
N GLY A 252 -5.46 -3.60 -6.68
CA GLY A 252 -6.19 -2.40 -7.08
C GLY A 252 -7.05 -1.89 -5.93
N LEU A 253 -6.64 -0.76 -5.35
CA LEU A 253 -7.37 -0.03 -4.31
C LEU A 253 -7.85 1.30 -4.89
N ALA A 254 -9.12 1.60 -4.69
CA ALA A 254 -9.70 2.88 -5.10
C ALA A 254 -9.28 4.00 -4.12
N PRO A 255 -9.13 5.24 -4.61
CA PRO A 255 -8.97 6.41 -3.74
C PRO A 255 -10.24 6.64 -2.89
N THR A 256 -10.07 7.33 -1.77
CA THR A 256 -11.17 7.70 -0.84
C THR A 256 -11.11 9.15 -0.42
#